data_AF-A0A6I8V499-F1
#
_entry.id   AF-A0A6I8V499-F1
#
_cell.length_a   1.000
_cell.length_b   1.000
_cell.length_c   1.000
_cell.angle_alpha   90.00
_cell.angle_beta   90.00
_cell.angle_gamma   90.00
#
_symmetry.space_group_name_H-M   'P 1'
#
loop_
_entity.id
_entity.type
_entity.pdbx_description
1 polymer ?
#
loop_
_entity_poly.entity_id
_entity_poly.type
_entity_poly.pdbx_seq_one_letter_code
_entity_poly.pdbx_strand_id
1 'polypeptide(L)'
;MASHYNSFVVSYIFLSLLTFQVSICLSQIQIYSNETTMAASASAKPLFTCNFEVFGRVQGVFFRKHTERQANSLGVRGWCMNTREGTVKGQLEAPLPQLNEMKHWLETKGSPSSSIEKATFTAAKEIPEYTFSGFSIKR
;
A
#
# COMPACT_ATOMS: atom_id res chain seq x y z
N MET A 1 -34.63 43.21 41.06
CA MET A 1 -33.68 43.39 39.94
C MET A 1 -32.48 42.43 40.02
N ALA A 2 -32.64 41.19 40.51
CA ALA A 2 -31.52 40.26 40.72
C ALA A 2 -31.65 38.91 39.96
N SER A 3 -32.80 38.64 39.31
CA SER A 3 -32.99 37.37 38.57
C SER A 3 -32.41 37.40 37.15
N HIS A 4 -32.29 38.59 36.53
CA HIS A 4 -31.76 38.70 35.17
C HIS A 4 -30.24 38.54 35.11
N TYR A 5 -29.50 39.00 36.12
CA TYR A 5 -28.02 38.93 36.10
C TYR A 5 -27.54 37.48 35.96
N ASN A 6 -28.13 36.54 36.71
CA ASN A 6 -27.71 35.15 36.75
C ASN A 6 -27.93 34.41 35.41
N SER A 7 -28.97 34.77 34.65
CA SER A 7 -29.23 34.15 33.34
C SER A 7 -28.21 34.59 32.29
N PHE A 8 -27.77 35.85 32.33
CA PHE A 8 -26.73 36.35 31.44
C PHE A 8 -25.35 35.76 31.75
N VAL A 9 -24.98 35.60 33.04
CA VAL A 9 -23.67 35.01 33.39
C VAL A 9 -23.59 33.53 33.03
N VAL A 10 -24.67 32.77 33.24
CA VAL A 10 -24.74 31.35 32.87
C VAL A 10 -24.66 31.17 31.35
N SER A 11 -25.34 32.02 30.58
CA SER A 11 -25.24 32.02 29.11
C SER A 11 -23.83 32.34 28.63
N TYR A 12 -23.15 33.32 29.24
CA TYR A 12 -21.78 33.69 28.91
C TYR A 12 -20.76 32.58 29.22
N ILE A 13 -20.95 31.87 30.35
CA ILE A 13 -20.13 30.71 30.73
C ILE A 13 -20.31 29.57 29.71
N PHE A 14 -21.54 29.25 29.31
CA PHE A 14 -21.81 28.25 28.27
C PHE A 14 -21.20 28.61 26.91
N LEU A 15 -21.29 29.89 26.52
CA LEU A 15 -20.70 30.38 25.26
C LEU A 15 -19.16 30.33 25.30
N SER A 16 -18.55 30.61 26.46
CA SER A 16 -17.09 30.54 26.65
C SER A 16 -16.54 29.10 26.67
N LEU A 17 -17.30 28.15 27.22
CA LEU A 17 -16.90 26.74 27.25
C LEU A 17 -17.02 26.08 25.86
N LEU A 18 -18.06 26.44 25.11
CA LEU A 18 -18.27 25.94 23.74
C LEU A 18 -17.14 26.41 22.79
N THR A 19 -16.73 27.67 22.93
CA THR A 19 -15.60 28.21 22.13
C THR A 19 -14.26 27.60 22.54
N PHE A 20 -14.07 27.26 23.83
CA PHE A 20 -12.87 26.55 24.29
C PHE A 20 -12.79 25.11 23.73
N GLN A 21 -13.91 24.38 23.69
CA GLN A 21 -13.97 23.04 23.07
C GLN A 21 -13.72 23.08 21.56
N VAL A 22 -14.24 24.08 20.84
CA VAL A 22 -13.98 24.25 19.40
C VAL A 22 -12.50 24.57 19.14
N SER A 23 -11.84 25.38 19.98
CA SER A 23 -10.40 25.64 19.88
C SER A 23 -9.52 24.41 20.11
N ILE A 24 -9.89 23.52 21.05
CA ILE A 24 -9.16 22.25 21.27
C ILE A 24 -9.33 21.32 20.06
N CYS A 25 -10.53 21.28 19.47
CA CYS A 25 -10.79 20.46 18.28
C CYS A 25 -9.98 20.94 17.07
N LEU A 26 -9.88 22.26 16.87
CA LEU A 26 -9.07 22.85 15.81
C LEU A 26 -7.55 22.61 16.00
N SER A 27 -7.05 22.63 17.24
CA SER A 27 -5.64 22.33 17.50
C SER A 27 -5.31 20.85 17.29
N GLN A 28 -6.22 19.92 17.57
CA GLN A 28 -6.06 18.50 17.24
C GLN A 28 -6.07 18.23 15.73
N ILE A 29 -6.90 18.94 14.96
CA ILE A 29 -6.90 18.87 13.48
C ILE A 29 -5.54 19.32 12.91
N GLN A 30 -4.89 20.32 13.51
CA GLN A 30 -3.59 20.81 13.08
C GLN A 30 -2.43 19.84 13.40
N ILE A 31 -2.58 18.99 14.42
CA ILE A 31 -1.63 17.91 14.72
C ILE A 31 -1.84 16.71 13.78
N TYR A 32 -3.09 16.38 13.44
CA TYR A 32 -3.39 15.25 12.55
C TYR A 32 -3.12 15.52 11.06
N SER A 33 -2.90 16.79 10.68
CA SER A 33 -2.61 17.19 9.29
C SER A 33 -1.11 17.27 8.96
N ASN A 34 -0.22 16.97 9.92
CA ASN A 34 1.23 17.10 9.76
C ASN A 34 1.97 15.81 9.32
N GLU A 35 1.26 14.83 8.75
CA GLU A 35 1.90 13.75 7.96
C GLU A 35 1.48 13.79 6.48
N THR A 36 1.32 14.98 5.89
CA THR A 36 1.17 15.07 4.42
C THR A 36 1.96 16.21 3.78
N THR A 37 2.79 16.93 4.54
CA THR A 37 3.76 17.89 4.00
C THR A 37 5.07 17.19 3.62
N MET A 38 5.04 16.43 2.52
CA MET A 38 6.26 16.02 1.81
C MET A 38 6.32 16.75 0.47
N ALA A 39 6.59 18.05 0.52
CA ALA A 39 7.03 18.80 -0.64
C ALA A 39 8.55 18.60 -0.80
N ALA A 40 8.91 18.03 -1.95
CA ALA A 40 10.16 18.27 -2.66
C ALA A 40 11.48 17.99 -1.93
N SER A 41 11.75 16.71 -1.69
CA SER A 41 13.02 16.13 -2.13
C SER A 41 12.70 14.81 -2.81
N ALA A 42 13.51 14.36 -3.76
CA ALA A 42 13.45 13.00 -4.27
C ALA A 42 13.87 12.02 -3.17
N SER A 43 13.09 11.93 -2.10
CA SER A 43 13.22 10.94 -1.04
C SER A 43 12.86 9.61 -1.66
N ALA A 44 13.89 8.89 -2.10
CA ALA A 44 13.74 7.56 -2.66
C ALA A 44 13.05 6.70 -1.60
N LYS A 45 11.78 6.33 -1.84
CA LYS A 45 11.09 5.36 -1.00
C LYS A 45 11.96 4.10 -0.95
N PRO A 46 12.21 3.51 0.23
CA PRO A 46 13.07 2.35 0.35
C PRO A 46 12.53 1.25 -0.56
N LEU A 47 13.41 0.76 -1.44
CA LEU A 47 13.09 -0.27 -2.42
C LEU A 47 13.35 -1.63 -1.80
N PHE A 48 12.46 -2.57 -2.08
CA PHE A 48 12.58 -3.93 -1.59
C PHE A 48 12.52 -4.92 -2.73
N THR A 49 13.35 -5.95 -2.65
CA THR A 49 13.28 -7.14 -3.49
C THR A 49 12.67 -8.31 -2.73
N CYS A 50 11.85 -9.11 -3.41
CA CYS A 50 11.24 -10.32 -2.87
C CYS A 50 11.09 -11.36 -3.98
N ASN A 51 11.50 -12.61 -3.70
CA ASN A 51 11.20 -13.73 -4.58
C ASN A 51 9.85 -14.32 -4.21
N PHE A 52 9.13 -14.81 -5.20
CA PHE A 52 7.84 -15.45 -5.00
C PHE A 52 7.75 -16.75 -5.79
N GLU A 53 6.91 -17.66 -5.32
CA GLU A 53 6.50 -18.85 -6.03
C GLU A 53 5.02 -19.13 -5.77
N VAL A 54 4.26 -19.35 -6.84
CA VAL A 54 2.81 -19.55 -6.80
C VAL A 54 2.49 -20.97 -7.26
N PHE A 55 1.71 -21.67 -6.45
CA PHE A 55 1.27 -23.04 -6.61
C PHE A 55 -0.22 -23.11 -6.95
N GLY A 56 -0.61 -24.18 -7.63
CA GLY A 56 -1.98 -24.44 -8.08
C GLY A 56 -2.08 -24.45 -9.61
N ARG A 57 -3.28 -24.17 -10.13
CA ARG A 57 -3.53 -24.10 -11.58
C ARG A 57 -3.07 -22.76 -12.16
N VAL A 58 -1.76 -22.62 -12.38
CA VAL A 58 -1.12 -21.37 -12.84
C VAL A 58 -0.45 -21.46 -14.22
N GLN A 59 -0.30 -22.66 -14.79
CA GLN A 59 0.22 -22.85 -16.15
C GLN A 59 -0.92 -23.05 -17.16
N GLY A 60 -0.70 -22.61 -18.41
CA GLY A 60 -1.71 -22.70 -19.49
C GLY A 60 -2.88 -21.71 -19.39
N VAL A 61 -2.88 -20.81 -18.40
CA VAL A 61 -4.01 -19.89 -18.08
C VAL A 61 -3.67 -18.41 -18.26
N PHE A 62 -2.64 -18.10 -19.08
CA PHE A 62 -2.13 -16.74 -19.27
C PHE A 62 -1.69 -16.01 -17.99
N PHE A 63 -1.41 -16.74 -16.90
CA PHE A 63 -1.01 -16.18 -15.62
C PHE A 63 0.11 -15.14 -15.76
N ARG A 64 1.22 -15.51 -16.40
CA ARG A 64 2.39 -14.64 -16.64
C ARG A 64 2.04 -13.31 -17.31
N LYS A 65 1.12 -13.32 -18.29
CA LYS A 65 0.67 -12.11 -19.01
C LYS A 65 -0.23 -11.22 -18.14
N HIS A 66 -0.97 -11.79 -17.20
CA HIS A 66 -1.71 -11.03 -16.20
C HIS A 66 -0.77 -10.46 -15.13
N THR A 67 0.20 -11.25 -14.67
CA THR A 67 1.23 -10.81 -13.72
C THR A 67 2.01 -9.62 -14.27
N GLU A 68 2.46 -9.67 -15.52
CA GLU A 68 3.17 -8.55 -16.16
C GLU A 68 2.32 -7.29 -16.23
N ARG A 69 1.04 -7.40 -16.63
CA ARG A 69 0.12 -6.26 -16.66
C ARG A 69 -0.10 -5.65 -15.28
N GLN A 70 -0.30 -6.49 -14.26
CA GLN A 70 -0.48 -6.02 -12.89
C GLN A 70 0.79 -5.35 -12.37
N ALA A 71 1.95 -5.97 -12.57
CA ALA A 71 3.24 -5.41 -12.17
C ALA A 71 3.47 -4.04 -12.81
N ASN A 72 3.21 -3.90 -14.11
CA ASN A 72 3.32 -2.63 -14.82
C ASN A 72 2.32 -1.58 -14.29
N SER A 73 1.09 -1.97 -13.96
CA SER A 73 0.09 -1.06 -13.37
C SER A 73 0.50 -0.55 -11.99
N LEU A 74 1.20 -1.38 -11.21
CA LEU A 74 1.67 -1.04 -9.86
C LEU A 74 3.06 -0.40 -9.85
N GLY A 75 3.75 -0.32 -11.01
CA GLY A 75 5.13 0.14 -11.09
C GLY A 75 6.15 -0.84 -10.49
N VAL A 76 5.78 -2.12 -10.37
CA VAL A 76 6.65 -3.19 -9.85
C VAL A 76 7.53 -3.71 -10.98
N ARG A 77 8.83 -3.88 -10.70
CA ARG A 77 9.81 -4.41 -11.66
C ARG A 77 10.20 -5.84 -11.30
N GLY A 78 10.83 -6.54 -12.23
CA GLY A 78 11.32 -7.90 -11.99
C GLY A 78 10.98 -8.86 -13.12
N TRP A 79 10.70 -10.12 -12.75
CA TRP A 79 10.44 -11.15 -13.73
C TRP A 79 9.60 -12.30 -13.18
N CYS A 80 8.96 -13.05 -14.08
CA CYS A 80 8.33 -14.33 -13.75
C CYS A 80 8.62 -15.40 -14.80
N MET A 81 8.58 -16.67 -14.40
CA MET A 81 8.78 -17.82 -15.27
C MET A 81 7.97 -19.03 -14.79
N ASN A 82 7.66 -19.93 -15.72
CA ASN A 82 7.11 -21.24 -15.37
C ASN A 82 8.24 -22.16 -14.88
N THR A 83 7.97 -22.96 -13.85
CA THR A 83 8.87 -24.03 -13.41
C THR A 83 8.49 -25.35 -14.06
N ARG A 84 9.40 -26.33 -13.98
CA ARG A 84 9.14 -27.71 -14.42
C ARG A 84 8.14 -28.45 -13.52
N GLU A 85 7.95 -27.94 -12.30
CA GLU A 85 7.06 -28.52 -11.28
C GLU A 85 5.60 -28.05 -11.43
N GLY A 86 5.30 -27.24 -12.46
CA GLY A 86 3.94 -26.74 -12.67
C GLY A 86 3.64 -25.42 -11.96
N THR A 87 4.62 -24.81 -11.28
CA THR A 87 4.47 -23.54 -10.55
C THR A 87 4.88 -22.34 -11.41
N VAL A 88 4.61 -21.14 -10.91
CA VAL A 88 5.16 -19.87 -11.44
C VAL A 88 6.02 -19.22 -10.37
N LYS A 89 7.29 -18.98 -10.69
CA LYS A 89 8.23 -18.29 -9.79
C LYS A 89 8.70 -16.99 -10.39
N GLY A 90 9.19 -16.09 -9.54
CA GLY A 90 9.72 -14.82 -9.99
C GLY A 90 10.36 -13.99 -8.90
N GLN A 91 10.71 -12.77 -9.28
CA GLN A 91 11.27 -11.75 -8.40
C GLN A 91 10.52 -10.45 -8.63
N LEU A 92 10.26 -9.73 -7.54
CA LEU A 92 9.59 -8.43 -7.52
C LEU A 92 10.51 -7.42 -6.87
N GLU A 93 10.62 -6.24 -7.48
CA GLU A 93 11.30 -5.08 -6.94
C GLU A 93 10.36 -3.89 -6.98
N ALA A 94 10.08 -3.32 -5.80
CA ALA A 94 9.22 -2.14 -5.67
C ALA A 94 9.35 -1.53 -4.26
N PRO A 95 8.86 -0.31 -4.04
CA PRO A 95 8.66 0.18 -2.68
C PRO A 95 7.63 -0.68 -1.93
N LEU A 96 7.70 -0.68 -0.60
CA LEU A 96 6.92 -1.58 0.25
C LEU A 96 5.39 -1.58 -0.02
N PRO A 97 4.73 -0.42 -0.26
CA PRO A 97 3.29 -0.41 -0.54
C PRO A 97 2.93 -1.18 -1.82
N GLN A 98 3.63 -0.92 -2.92
CA GLN A 98 3.43 -1.57 -4.22
C GLN A 98 3.79 -3.06 -4.14
N LEU A 99 4.85 -3.39 -3.41
CA LEU A 99 5.26 -4.78 -3.20
C LEU A 99 4.18 -5.57 -2.46
N ASN A 100 3.58 -5.00 -1.42
CA ASN A 100 2.53 -5.65 -0.65
C ASN A 100 1.24 -5.82 -1.46
N GLU A 101 0.88 -4.82 -2.28
CA GLU A 101 -0.26 -4.92 -3.19
C GLU A 101 -0.06 -6.03 -4.23
N MET A 102 1.16 -6.14 -4.78
CA MET A 102 1.49 -7.20 -5.72
C MET A 102 1.47 -8.59 -5.07
N LYS A 103 1.96 -8.72 -3.84
CA LYS A 103 1.87 -9.97 -3.06
C LYS A 103 0.42 -10.38 -2.86
N HIS A 104 -0.42 -9.45 -2.40
CA HIS A 104 -1.84 -9.71 -2.20
C HIS A 104 -2.55 -10.14 -3.49
N TRP A 105 -2.22 -9.51 -4.63
CA TRP A 105 -2.76 -9.90 -5.92
C TRP A 105 -2.34 -11.32 -6.35
N LEU A 106 -1.08 -11.69 -6.10
CA LEU A 106 -0.54 -13.03 -6.38
C LEU A 106 -1.13 -14.11 -5.49
N GLU A 107 -1.62 -13.75 -4.30
CA GLU A 107 -2.32 -14.65 -3.38
C GLU A 107 -3.80 -14.83 -3.72
N THR A 108 -4.49 -13.77 -4.15
CA THR A 108 -5.96 -13.75 -4.18
C THR A 108 -6.59 -13.71 -5.57
N LYS A 109 -5.98 -13.01 -6.53
CA LYS A 109 -6.61 -12.72 -7.82
C LYS A 109 -6.02 -13.53 -8.97
N GLY A 110 -4.72 -13.40 -9.22
CA GLY A 110 -4.08 -14.04 -10.37
C GLY A 110 -4.78 -13.75 -11.71
N SER A 111 -4.71 -14.72 -12.63
CA SER A 111 -5.49 -14.67 -13.88
C SER A 111 -6.92 -15.17 -13.70
N PRO A 112 -7.91 -14.72 -14.49
CA PRO A 112 -9.30 -15.16 -14.38
C PRO A 112 -9.50 -16.68 -14.48
N SER A 113 -8.60 -17.38 -15.17
CA SER A 113 -8.66 -18.84 -15.35
C SER A 113 -7.70 -19.60 -14.42
N SER A 114 -6.93 -18.92 -13.57
CA SER A 114 -6.07 -19.58 -12.59
C SER A 114 -6.79 -19.89 -11.30
N SER A 115 -6.33 -20.94 -10.62
CA SER A 115 -6.68 -21.21 -9.23
C SER A 115 -5.38 -21.25 -8.43
N ILE A 116 -5.24 -20.32 -7.49
CA ILE A 116 -4.07 -20.21 -6.63
C ILE A 116 -4.36 -21.02 -5.37
N GLU A 117 -3.54 -22.03 -5.11
CA GLU A 117 -3.65 -22.86 -3.90
C GLU A 117 -2.76 -22.31 -2.79
N LYS A 118 -1.58 -21.82 -3.16
CA LYS A 118 -0.59 -21.29 -2.24
C LYS A 118 0.33 -20.32 -2.97
N ALA A 119 0.72 -19.25 -2.31
CA ALA A 119 1.84 -18.41 -2.73
C ALA A 119 2.86 -18.35 -1.59
N THR A 120 4.13 -18.53 -1.93
CA THR A 120 5.25 -18.39 -1.00
C THR A 120 6.08 -17.18 -1.38
N PHE A 121 6.53 -16.45 -0.37
CA PHE A 121 7.33 -15.24 -0.55
C PHE A 121 8.56 -15.32 0.34
N THR A 122 9.70 -14.90 -0.18
CA THR A 122 10.90 -14.73 0.65
C THR A 122 10.79 -13.43 1.46
N ALA A 123 11.58 -13.33 2.53
CA ALA A 123 11.74 -12.07 3.26
C ALA A 123 12.09 -10.93 2.29
N ALA A 124 11.44 -9.79 2.46
CA ALA A 124 11.75 -8.59 1.69
C ALA A 124 13.13 -8.09 2.09
N LYS A 125 14.01 -7.90 1.11
CA LYS A 125 15.37 -7.36 1.31
C LYS A 125 15.42 -5.97 0.73
N GLU A 126 15.96 -5.01 1.48
CA GLU A 126 16.15 -3.66 0.99
C GLU A 126 17.24 -3.64 -0.09
N ILE A 127 17.01 -2.86 -1.15
CA ILE A 127 17.94 -2.66 -2.26
C ILE A 127 18.13 -1.15 -2.48
N PRO A 128 19.35 -0.69 -2.83
CA PRO A 128 19.61 0.73 -3.04
C PRO A 128 18.94 1.25 -4.33
N GLU A 129 18.87 0.41 -5.36
CA GLU A 129 18.37 0.75 -6.70
C GLU A 129 17.67 -0.46 -7.34
N TYR A 130 16.87 -0.20 -8.37
CA TYR A 130 16.27 -1.26 -9.17
C TYR A 130 17.32 -2.02 -9.98
N THR A 131 17.32 -3.34 -9.87
CA THR A 131 18.14 -4.23 -10.71
C THR A 131 17.56 -4.36 -12.12
N PHE A 132 16.23 -4.21 -12.24
CA PHE A 132 15.51 -4.36 -13.51
C PHE A 132 14.99 -3.02 -14.03
N SER A 133 14.95 -2.86 -15.36
CA SER A 133 14.35 -1.69 -16.02
C SER A 133 12.82 -1.74 -16.05
N GLY A 134 12.24 -2.94 -15.98
CA GLY A 134 10.80 -3.17 -15.97
C GLY A 134 10.45 -4.58 -15.52
N PHE A 135 9.23 -5.03 -15.81
CA PHE A 135 8.80 -6.40 -15.56
C PHE A 135 8.88 -7.24 -16.85
N SER A 136 9.46 -8.43 -16.78
CA SER A 136 9.68 -9.30 -17.94
C SER A 136 9.25 -10.76 -17.73
N ILE A 137 8.68 -11.37 -18.77
CA ILE A 137 8.33 -12.80 -18.75
C ILE A 137 9.52 -13.61 -19.29
N LYS A 138 10.12 -14.46 -18.46
CA LYS A 138 11.17 -15.40 -18.87
C LYS A 138 10.57 -16.71 -19.40
N ARG A 139 11.29 -17.34 -20.34
CA ARG A 139 10.92 -18.62 -20.96
C ARG A 139 11.60 -19.78 -20.27
#